data_AF-W1I5L0-F1
#
_entry.id   AF-W1I5L0-F1
#
_cell.length_a   1.000
_cell.length_b   1.000
_cell.length_c   1.000
_cell.angle_alpha   90.00
_cell.angle_beta   90.00
_cell.angle_gamma   90.00
#
_symmetry.space_group_name_H-M   'P 1'
#
loop_
_entity.id
_entity.type
_entity.pdbx_description
1 polymer ?
#
loop_
_entity_poly.entity_id
_entity_poly.type
_entity_poly.pdbx_seq_one_letter_code
_entity_poly.pdbx_strand_id
1 'polypeptide(L)'
;MAKKKDLANLVGGIIGKDKEETPVLPNNEPTGTQETDLPSEVVETLEVTPEMEDRLNALRRAKVGRPTGTGRKEPKNETRATFIVNPEQVRKIKYISLAEGRLHKDVIGDALARYIEEWESRNGIINLPKNARR
;
A
#
# COMPACT_ATOMS: atom_id res chain seq x y z
N MET A 1 -48.78 19.30 0.52
CA MET A 1 -47.67 19.16 -0.44
C MET A 1 -46.36 19.55 0.23
N ALA A 2 -45.44 18.61 0.50
CA ALA A 2 -44.07 18.92 0.94
C ALA A 2 -43.16 17.67 0.90
N LYS A 3 -42.72 17.24 -0.29
CA LYS A 3 -41.63 16.24 -0.46
C LYS A 3 -40.85 16.52 -1.76
N LYS A 4 -40.30 17.73 -1.90
CA LYS A 4 -39.44 18.11 -3.04
C LYS A 4 -38.19 18.91 -2.64
N LYS A 5 -38.01 19.28 -1.36
CA LYS A 5 -36.89 20.13 -0.94
C LYS A 5 -35.61 19.35 -0.63
N ASP A 6 -35.71 18.07 -0.26
CA ASP A 6 -34.54 17.30 0.19
C ASP A 6 -33.67 16.74 -0.95
N LEU A 7 -34.22 16.63 -2.17
CA LEU A 7 -33.48 16.16 -3.35
C LEU A 7 -32.55 17.23 -3.95
N ALA A 8 -32.88 18.52 -3.77
CA ALA A 8 -32.08 19.61 -4.33
C ALA A 8 -30.71 19.76 -3.62
N ASN A 9 -30.65 19.46 -2.33
CA ASN A 9 -29.42 19.54 -1.54
C ASN A 9 -28.46 18.35 -1.82
N LEU A 10 -28.99 17.23 -2.33
CA LEU A 10 -28.17 16.05 -2.63
C LEU A 10 -27.42 16.20 -3.97
N VAL A 11 -28.01 16.89 -4.95
CA VAL A 11 -27.40 17.08 -6.28
C VAL A 11 -26.34 18.19 -6.27
N GLY A 12 -26.45 19.17 -5.36
CA GLY A 12 -25.50 20.28 -5.23
C GLY A 12 -24.10 19.88 -4.74
N GLY A 13 -23.95 18.74 -4.05
CA GLY A 13 -22.66 18.27 -3.53
C GLY A 13 -21.79 17.52 -4.54
N ILE A 14 -22.31 17.17 -5.72
CA ILE A 14 -21.63 16.27 -6.68
C ILE A 14 -20.94 17.05 -7.81
N ILE A 15 -21.40 18.27 -8.14
CA ILE A 15 -20.86 19.04 -9.26
C ILE A 15 -19.97 20.15 -8.72
N GLY A 16 -18.68 19.86 -8.65
CA GLY A 16 -17.64 20.86 -8.44
C GLY A 16 -17.73 21.96 -9.49
N LYS A 17 -17.79 23.21 -9.02
CA LYS A 17 -17.52 24.39 -9.81
C LYS A 17 -16.32 25.10 -9.20
N ASP A 18 -15.23 25.09 -9.94
CA ASP A 18 -14.09 25.96 -9.76
C ASP A 18 -14.52 27.42 -9.88
N LYS A 19 -14.09 28.25 -8.93
CA LYS A 19 -13.56 29.60 -9.18
C LYS A 19 -12.92 30.15 -7.91
N GLU A 20 -11.71 30.64 -8.11
CA GLU A 20 -10.77 31.23 -7.17
C GLU A 20 -11.32 32.52 -6.54
N GLU A 21 -10.99 32.72 -5.25
CA GLU A 21 -10.60 34.01 -4.66
C GLU A 21 -10.06 33.74 -3.24
N THR A 22 -8.77 33.96 -3.00
CA THR A 22 -8.16 34.12 -1.67
C THR A 22 -8.31 35.59 -1.23
N PRO A 23 -8.47 35.92 0.07
CA PRO A 23 -7.31 35.92 0.99
C PRO A 23 -7.58 35.74 2.51
N VAL A 24 -6.44 35.55 3.21
CA VAL A 24 -6.17 35.69 4.66
C VAL A 24 -6.52 34.50 5.59
N LEU A 25 -5.49 33.71 5.87
CA LEU A 25 -5.43 32.74 6.97
C LEU A 25 -4.95 33.43 8.26
N PRO A 26 -5.62 33.28 9.41
CA PRO A 26 -4.93 33.37 10.69
C PRO A 26 -4.23 32.04 10.97
N ASN A 27 -2.90 32.14 11.15
CA ASN A 27 -2.03 31.11 11.69
C ASN A 27 -2.60 30.56 13.00
N ASN A 28 -2.71 29.23 13.09
CA ASN A 28 -2.68 28.55 14.38
C ASN A 28 -1.53 27.54 14.34
N GLU A 29 -0.45 27.90 15.02
CA GLU A 29 0.54 26.96 15.53
C GLU A 29 -0.19 25.86 16.33
N PRO A 30 0.24 24.59 16.27
CA PRO A 30 -0.22 23.60 17.24
C PRO A 30 0.46 23.91 18.58
N THR A 31 -0.19 24.72 19.41
CA THR A 31 0.14 24.77 20.84
C THR A 31 -0.14 23.40 21.43
N GLY A 32 0.92 22.60 21.51
CA GLY A 32 0.94 21.35 22.24
C GLY A 32 0.79 21.65 23.72
N THR A 33 -0.44 21.57 24.23
CA THR A 33 -0.73 21.26 25.63
C THR A 33 -2.18 20.80 25.71
N GLN A 34 -2.39 19.48 25.61
CA GLN A 34 -3.57 18.88 26.21
C GLN A 34 -3.06 17.72 27.04
N GLU A 35 -2.81 18.04 28.30
CA GLU A 35 -2.76 17.10 29.42
C GLU A 35 -4.03 16.25 29.32
N THR A 36 -3.90 15.02 28.84
CA THR A 36 -4.97 14.02 28.94
C THR A 36 -4.86 13.32 30.28
N ASP A 37 -4.87 14.10 31.36
CA ASP A 37 -5.20 13.56 32.66
C ASP A 37 -6.72 13.72 32.80
N LEU A 38 -7.41 12.59 32.81
CA LEU A 38 -8.82 12.55 33.18
C LEU A 38 -8.97 13.22 34.56
N PRO A 39 -9.95 14.10 34.77
CA PRO A 39 -10.16 14.73 36.06
C PRO A 39 -10.28 13.65 37.14
N SER A 40 -9.53 13.81 38.23
CA SER A 40 -9.36 12.82 39.29
C SER A 40 -10.69 12.31 39.88
N GLU A 41 -11.73 13.15 39.86
CA GLU A 41 -13.08 12.81 40.31
C GLU A 41 -13.77 11.71 39.47
N VAL A 42 -13.43 11.58 38.19
CA VAL A 42 -14.00 10.54 37.29
C VAL A 42 -13.26 9.20 37.48
N VAL A 43 -12.01 9.24 37.94
CA VAL A 43 -11.21 8.04 38.25
C VAL A 43 -11.64 7.43 39.58
N GLU A 44 -12.00 8.27 40.56
CA GLU A 44 -12.46 7.86 41.89
C GLU A 44 -13.86 7.20 41.84
N THR A 45 -14.72 7.59 40.90
CA THR A 45 -16.06 7.02 40.71
C THR A 45 -16.08 5.68 39.95
N LEU A 46 -14.96 5.27 39.35
CA LEU A 46 -14.86 4.06 38.51
C LEU A 46 -13.87 3.01 39.04
N GLU A 47 -13.31 3.19 40.25
CA GLU A 47 -12.38 2.25 40.91
C GLU A 47 -11.23 1.75 39.99
N VAL A 48 -10.73 2.60 39.08
CA VAL A 48 -9.60 2.22 38.23
C VAL A 48 -8.33 2.40 39.05
N THR A 49 -7.73 1.28 39.47
CA THR A 49 -6.43 1.31 40.15
C THR A 49 -5.35 1.88 39.21
N PRO A 50 -4.34 2.58 39.73
CA PRO A 50 -3.27 3.15 38.89
C PRO A 50 -2.54 2.07 38.06
N GLU A 51 -2.41 0.86 38.59
CA GLU A 51 -1.85 -0.28 37.85
C GLU A 51 -2.70 -0.71 36.63
N MET A 52 -4.02 -0.56 36.70
CA MET A 52 -4.92 -0.89 35.59
C MET A 52 -4.77 0.12 34.45
N GLU A 53 -4.60 1.40 34.79
CA GLU A 53 -4.40 2.47 33.81
C GLU A 53 -3.07 2.31 33.06
N ASP A 54 -2.00 1.94 33.76
CA ASP A 54 -0.69 1.66 33.14
C ASP A 54 -0.76 0.49 32.15
N ARG A 55 -1.48 -0.58 32.50
CA ARG A 55 -1.72 -1.72 31.59
C ARG A 55 -2.54 -1.33 30.37
N LEU A 56 -3.57 -0.49 30.56
CA LEU A 56 -4.38 0.04 29.47
C LEU A 56 -3.55 0.92 28.52
N ASN A 57 -2.71 1.78 29.07
CA ASN A 57 -1.80 2.65 28.32
C ASN A 57 -0.72 1.87 27.58
N ALA A 58 -0.18 0.78 28.16
CA ALA A 58 0.73 -0.11 27.47
C ALA A 58 0.08 -0.80 26.26
N LEU A 59 -1.17 -1.25 26.38
CA LEU A 59 -1.94 -1.83 25.27
C LEU A 59 -2.26 -0.81 24.17
N ARG A 60 -2.60 0.43 24.55
CA ARG A 60 -2.81 1.55 23.61
C ARG A 60 -1.53 1.84 22.83
N ARG A 61 -0.36 1.80 23.49
CA ARG A 61 0.97 2.04 22.87
C ARG A 61 1.47 0.87 22.02
N ALA A 62 1.12 -0.38 22.37
CA ALA A 62 1.57 -1.56 21.62
C ALA A 62 0.97 -1.66 20.21
N LYS A 63 -0.17 -1.00 19.96
CA LYS A 63 -0.92 -1.08 18.70
C LYS A 63 -0.81 0.16 17.82
N VAL A 64 0.02 1.12 18.22
CA VAL A 64 0.34 2.32 17.42
C VAL A 64 1.72 2.17 16.80
N GLY A 65 1.83 2.52 15.52
CA GLY A 65 3.06 2.42 14.75
C GLY A 65 2.87 1.68 13.43
N ARG A 66 3.84 1.83 12.53
CA ARG A 66 3.89 1.08 11.26
C ARG A 66 4.02 -0.40 11.62
N PRO A 67 3.15 -1.29 11.09
CA PRO A 67 3.31 -2.73 11.25
C PRO A 67 4.76 -3.10 10.91
N THR A 68 5.45 -3.76 11.84
CA THR A 68 6.77 -4.32 11.56
C THR A 68 6.58 -5.33 10.44
N GLY A 69 7.06 -4.97 9.25
CA GLY A 69 7.01 -5.82 8.07
C GLY A 69 7.91 -7.02 8.29
N THR A 70 7.42 -8.02 9.03
CA THR A 70 8.04 -9.33 9.09
C THR A 70 7.94 -9.90 7.69
N GLY A 71 9.10 -9.93 7.02
CA GLY A 71 9.24 -10.23 5.61
C GLY A 71 8.45 -11.47 5.23
N ARG A 72 7.60 -11.32 4.22
CA ARG A 72 6.98 -12.43 3.51
C ARG A 72 8.12 -13.35 3.07
N LYS A 73 8.27 -14.52 3.70
CA LYS A 73 9.21 -15.56 3.24
C LYS A 73 8.84 -15.89 1.81
N GLU A 74 9.67 -15.45 0.86
CA GLU A 74 9.48 -15.81 -0.55
C GLU A 74 9.61 -17.33 -0.71
N PRO A 75 8.81 -17.96 -1.59
CA PRO A 75 8.94 -19.37 -1.88
C PRO A 75 10.35 -19.66 -2.42
N LYS A 76 10.96 -20.75 -1.92
CA LYS A 76 12.40 -21.07 -2.01
C LYS A 76 12.97 -21.29 -3.43
N ASN A 77 12.21 -21.06 -4.51
CA ASN A 77 12.60 -21.45 -5.87
C ASN A 77 12.74 -20.27 -6.85
N GLU A 78 12.55 -19.02 -6.43
CA GLU A 78 12.72 -17.86 -7.31
C GLU A 78 14.17 -17.36 -7.30
N THR A 79 14.86 -17.42 -8.45
CA THR A 79 16.17 -16.78 -8.62
C THR A 79 15.97 -15.39 -9.21
N ARG A 80 16.59 -14.37 -8.59
CA ARG A 80 16.49 -12.98 -9.03
C ARG A 80 17.52 -12.67 -10.11
N ALA A 81 17.07 -12.05 -11.19
CA ALA A 81 17.92 -11.50 -12.22
C ALA A 81 17.51 -10.04 -12.52
N THR A 82 18.49 -9.18 -12.77
CA THR A 82 18.28 -7.80 -13.18
C THR A 82 18.82 -7.64 -14.59
N PHE A 83 18.04 -6.98 -15.45
CA PHE A 83 18.39 -6.75 -16.85
C PHE A 83 18.14 -5.28 -17.20
N ILE A 84 18.91 -4.75 -18.14
CA ILE A 84 18.76 -3.38 -18.63
C ILE A 84 17.93 -3.44 -19.91
N VAL A 85 16.80 -2.73 -19.94
CA VAL A 85 15.84 -2.74 -21.08
C VAL A 85 15.59 -1.34 -21.58
N ASN A 86 15.26 -1.23 -22.86
CA ASN A 86 14.75 0.00 -23.44
C ASN A 86 13.46 0.44 -22.74
N PRO A 87 13.30 1.74 -22.45
CA PRO A 87 12.14 2.26 -21.71
C PRO A 87 10.81 2.06 -22.44
N GLU A 88 10.84 2.02 -23.78
CA GLU A 88 9.64 1.75 -24.58
C GLU A 88 9.12 0.31 -24.39
N GLN A 89 10.03 -0.67 -24.30
CA GLN A 89 9.65 -2.07 -24.08
C GLN A 89 9.01 -2.24 -22.70
N VAL A 90 9.53 -1.58 -21.67
CA VAL A 90 8.93 -1.60 -20.32
C VAL A 90 7.51 -1.05 -20.34
N ARG A 91 7.26 0.05 -21.08
CA ARG A 91 5.90 0.60 -21.25
C ARG A 91 4.97 -0.38 -21.96
N LYS A 92 5.43 -1.05 -23.01
CA LYS A 92 4.64 -2.07 -23.73
C LYS A 92 4.31 -3.27 -22.84
N ILE A 93 5.28 -3.78 -22.09
CA ILE A 93 5.06 -4.89 -21.14
C ILE A 93 4.06 -4.49 -20.06
N LYS A 94 4.16 -3.26 -19.54
CA LYS A 94 3.21 -2.74 -18.57
C LYS A 94 1.79 -2.69 -19.12
N TYR A 95 1.64 -2.23 -20.37
CA TYR A 95 0.34 -2.21 -21.04
C TYR A 95 -0.24 -3.62 -21.22
N ILE A 96 0.56 -4.56 -21.72
CA ILE A 96 0.16 -5.97 -21.89
C ILE A 96 -0.27 -6.57 -20.55
N SER A 97 0.53 -6.36 -19.50
CA SER A 97 0.23 -6.83 -18.16
C SER A 97 -1.11 -6.29 -17.63
N LEU A 98 -1.41 -5.01 -17.90
CA LEU A 98 -2.66 -4.39 -17.51
C LEU A 98 -3.86 -4.96 -18.30
N ALA A 99 -3.68 -5.17 -19.60
CA ALA A 99 -4.72 -5.71 -20.47
C ALA A 99 -5.07 -7.17 -20.15
N GLU A 100 -4.07 -7.98 -19.80
CA GLU A 100 -4.23 -9.41 -19.53
C GLU A 100 -4.41 -9.75 -18.05
N GLY A 101 -4.26 -8.78 -17.15
CA GLY A 101 -4.35 -8.99 -15.70
C GLY A 101 -3.21 -9.84 -15.12
N ARG A 102 -2.02 -9.81 -15.74
CA ARG A 102 -0.86 -10.63 -15.36
C ARG A 102 0.28 -9.79 -14.78
N LEU A 103 1.16 -10.41 -14.00
CA LEU A 103 2.36 -9.71 -13.49
C LEU A 103 3.42 -9.60 -14.58
N HIS A 104 4.23 -8.54 -14.50
CA HIS A 104 5.33 -8.34 -15.46
C HIS A 104 6.33 -9.50 -15.43
N LYS A 105 6.58 -10.07 -14.24
CA LYS A 105 7.49 -11.21 -14.09
C LYS A 105 7.00 -12.46 -14.82
N ASP A 106 5.68 -12.66 -14.91
CA ASP A 106 5.10 -13.83 -15.57
C ASP A 106 5.16 -13.65 -17.09
N VAL A 107 4.80 -12.46 -17.59
CA VAL A 107 4.89 -12.11 -19.01
C VAL A 107 6.32 -12.24 -19.54
N ILE A 108 7.30 -11.76 -18.76
CA ILE A 108 8.72 -11.86 -19.12
C ILE A 108 9.20 -13.30 -19.00
N GLY A 109 8.79 -14.04 -17.97
CA GLY A 109 9.09 -15.45 -17.80
C GLY A 109 8.64 -16.30 -19.00
N ASP A 110 7.39 -16.09 -19.44
CA ASP A 110 6.83 -16.75 -20.63
C ASP A 110 7.61 -16.41 -21.90
N ALA A 111 7.98 -15.15 -22.09
CA ALA A 111 8.75 -14.71 -23.26
C ALA A 111 10.16 -15.34 -23.28
N LEU A 112 10.83 -15.42 -22.13
CA LEU A 112 12.14 -16.07 -22.02
C LEU A 112 12.05 -17.58 -22.24
N ALA A 113 11.03 -18.24 -21.68
CA ALA A 113 10.81 -19.66 -21.87
C ALA A 113 10.60 -20.00 -23.36
N ARG A 114 9.75 -19.23 -24.06
CA ARG A 114 9.53 -19.39 -25.50
C ARG A 114 10.79 -19.19 -26.31
N TYR A 115 11.60 -18.19 -25.97
CA TYR A 115 12.87 -17.98 -26.66
C TYR A 115 13.83 -19.17 -26.50
N ILE A 116 13.90 -19.76 -25.30
CA ILE A 116 14.71 -20.96 -25.04
C ILE A 116 14.18 -22.14 -25.85
N GLU A 117 12.88 -22.40 -25.81
CA GLU A 117 12.23 -23.50 -26.54
C GLU A 117 12.46 -23.41 -28.05
N GLU A 118 12.29 -22.21 -28.63
CA GLU A 118 12.55 -21.95 -30.04
C GLU A 118 14.03 -22.15 -30.41
N TRP A 119 14.94 -21.86 -29.49
CA TRP A 119 16.38 -22.06 -29.69
C TRP A 119 16.74 -23.54 -29.60
N GLU A 120 16.25 -24.25 -28.59
CA GLU A 120 16.51 -25.68 -28.38
C GLU A 120 15.95 -26.54 -29.52
N SER A 121 14.78 -26.15 -30.05
CA SER A 121 14.17 -26.81 -31.21
C SER A 121 15.07 -26.77 -32.46
N ARG A 122 15.93 -25.75 -32.58
CA ARG A 122 16.82 -25.55 -33.73
C ARG A 122 18.25 -26.02 -33.49
N ASN A 123 18.74 -25.97 -32.25
CA ASN A 123 20.15 -26.16 -31.92
C ASN A 123 20.41 -27.38 -31.02
N GLY A 124 19.36 -28.08 -30.59
CA GLY A 124 19.43 -29.18 -29.62
C GLY A 124 19.27 -28.70 -28.17
N ILE A 125 19.02 -29.65 -27.28
CA ILE A 125 18.71 -29.41 -25.86
C ILE A 125 19.93 -28.85 -25.12
N ILE A 126 19.73 -27.79 -24.33
CA ILE A 126 20.79 -27.21 -23.50
C ILE A 126 20.97 -28.07 -22.24
N ASN A 127 22.10 -28.78 -22.16
CA ASN A 127 22.43 -29.58 -20.99
C ASN A 127 23.13 -28.73 -19.92
N LEU A 128 22.41 -28.32 -18.88
CA LEU A 128 23.00 -27.60 -17.75
C LEU A 128 23.68 -28.57 -16.76
N PRO A 129 24.91 -28.30 -16.32
CA PRO A 129 25.56 -29.09 -15.28
C PRO A 129 24.82 -28.89 -13.94
N LYS A 130 24.48 -30.00 -13.25
CA LYS A 130 23.75 -29.99 -11.96
C LYS A 130 24.44 -29.19 -10.85
N ASN A 131 25.75 -28.95 -10.98
CA ASN A 131 26.58 -28.34 -9.95
C ASN A 131 27.42 -27.18 -10.52
N ALA A 132 26.82 -26.23 -11.23
CA ALA A 132 27.46 -24.94 -11.44
C ALA A 132 27.41 -24.14 -10.13
N ARG A 133 28.27 -24.47 -9.16
CA ARG A 133 28.50 -23.62 -8.00
C ARG A 133 29.03 -22.28 -8.53
N ARG A 134 28.23 -21.23 -8.42
CA ARG A 134 28.69 -19.83 -8.44
C ARG A 134 28.81 -19.35 -7.01
#